data_AF-A0A7C4XR13-F1
#
_entry.id   AF-A0A7C4XR13-F1
#
_cell.length_a   1.000
_cell.length_b   1.000
_cell.length_c   1.000
_cell.angle_alpha   90.00
_cell.angle_beta   90.00
_cell.angle_gamma   90.00
#
_symmetry.space_group_name_H-M   'P 1'
#
loop_
_entity.id
_entity.type
_entity.pdbx_description
1 polymer ?
#
loop_
_entity_poly.entity_id
_entity_poly.type
_entity_poly.pdbx_seq_one_letter_code
_entity_poly.pdbx_strand_id
1 'polypeptide(L)'
;KLGAVFIVNDHIDICLAVDADGIHLGQDDIPIKVARKILGDDKIIGLSTHSFEQAMNGLKSGADYISIGPIFQTPSKPNSKNLGIPLLKKIANNIKKSNKPLPFAAIGGINETNINSVAKITKKIAVIRAVFGKNNIKKAVKTLRRSIFKR
;
A
#
# COMPACT_ATOMS: atom_id res chain seq x y z
N LYS A 1 9.97 -8.03 19.46
CA LYS A 1 9.32 -7.29 18.34
C LYS A 1 9.78 -5.83 18.36
N LEU A 2 10.08 -5.21 17.20
CA LEU A 2 10.54 -3.81 17.09
C LEU A 2 9.38 -2.78 17.11
N GLY A 3 8.17 -3.18 17.52
CA GLY A 3 6.97 -2.33 17.49
C GLY A 3 6.45 -2.01 16.08
N ALA A 4 6.89 -2.74 15.06
CA ALA A 4 6.44 -2.59 13.68
C ALA A 4 5.49 -3.73 13.30
N VAL A 5 4.50 -3.43 12.45
CA VAL A 5 3.58 -4.40 11.86
C VAL A 5 4.30 -5.18 10.75
N PHE A 6 4.17 -6.50 10.76
CA PHE A 6 4.71 -7.41 9.78
C PHE A 6 3.59 -8.04 8.95
N ILE A 7 3.59 -7.75 7.65
CA ILE A 7 2.57 -8.21 6.68
C ILE A 7 3.25 -9.11 5.65
N VAL A 8 2.69 -10.30 5.42
CA VAL A 8 3.14 -11.25 4.38
C VAL A 8 2.40 -10.98 3.07
N ASN A 9 3.10 -11.02 1.94
CA ASN A 9 2.49 -10.84 0.63
C ASN A 9 1.96 -12.19 0.11
N ASP A 10 0.70 -12.21 -0.34
CA ASP A 10 -0.03 -13.28 -1.05
C ASP A 10 -0.23 -14.60 -0.28
N HIS A 11 0.80 -15.10 0.40
CA HIS A 11 0.88 -16.43 0.99
C HIS A 11 0.28 -16.49 2.39
N ILE A 12 -1.00 -16.89 2.46
CA ILE A 12 -1.76 -17.02 3.71
C ILE A 12 -1.22 -18.11 4.65
N ASP A 13 -0.71 -19.19 4.08
CA ASP A 13 -0.05 -20.29 4.76
C ASP A 13 1.23 -19.81 5.48
N ILE A 14 2.06 -19.02 4.78
CA ILE A 14 3.26 -18.42 5.36
C ILE A 14 2.88 -17.43 6.48
N CYS A 15 1.83 -16.62 6.28
CA CYS A 15 1.33 -15.71 7.31
C CYS A 15 0.99 -16.42 8.62
N LEU A 16 0.35 -17.60 8.53
CA LEU A 16 0.02 -18.42 9.69
C LEU A 16 1.27 -19.06 10.30
N ALA A 17 2.14 -19.63 9.45
CA ALA A 17 3.35 -20.34 9.90
C ALA A 17 4.31 -19.46 10.71
N VAL A 18 4.40 -18.17 10.39
CA VAL A 18 5.30 -17.22 11.06
C VAL A 18 4.58 -16.30 12.05
N ASP A 19 3.28 -16.53 12.29
CA ASP A 19 2.39 -15.65 13.05
C ASP A 19 2.56 -14.16 12.69
N ALA A 20 2.49 -13.85 11.40
CA ALA A 20 2.50 -12.48 10.93
C ALA A 20 1.24 -11.74 11.38
N ASP A 21 1.33 -10.41 11.46
CA ASP A 21 0.21 -9.56 11.86
C ASP A 21 -0.89 -9.49 10.78
N GLY A 22 -0.60 -9.93 9.56
CA GLY A 22 -1.57 -10.00 8.47
C GLY A 22 -0.99 -10.30 7.09
N ILE A 23 -1.84 -10.16 6.07
CA ILE A 23 -1.50 -10.37 4.66
C ILE A 23 -1.79 -9.15 3.78
N HIS A 24 -1.11 -9.07 2.63
CA HIS A 24 -1.45 -8.19 1.53
C HIS A 24 -1.75 -9.03 0.28
N LEU A 25 -2.87 -8.76 -0.38
CA LEU A 25 -3.35 -9.51 -1.54
C LEU A 25 -3.41 -8.63 -2.79
N GLY A 26 -3.10 -9.23 -3.93
CA GLY A 26 -3.42 -8.78 -5.27
C GLY A 26 -4.89 -8.98 -5.64
N GLN A 27 -5.25 -8.54 -6.85
CA GLN A 27 -6.62 -8.68 -7.38
C GLN A 27 -6.93 -10.12 -7.82
N ASP A 28 -5.89 -10.87 -8.19
CA ASP A 28 -6.01 -12.23 -8.74
C ASP A 28 -5.68 -13.32 -7.69
N ASP A 29 -5.41 -12.92 -6.45
CA ASP A 29 -5.15 -13.84 -5.34
C ASP A 29 -6.46 -14.36 -4.71
N ILE A 30 -6.33 -15.11 -3.62
CA ILE A 30 -7.49 -15.61 -2.88
C ILE A 30 -8.47 -14.48 -2.51
N PRO A 31 -9.80 -14.68 -2.62
CA PRO A 31 -10.75 -13.63 -2.27
C PRO A 31 -10.65 -13.24 -0.80
N ILE A 32 -10.79 -11.95 -0.48
CA ILE A 32 -10.72 -11.43 0.90
C ILE A 32 -11.66 -12.16 1.85
N LYS A 33 -12.87 -12.49 1.39
CA LYS A 33 -13.84 -13.24 2.20
C LYS A 33 -13.33 -14.63 2.59
N VAL A 34 -12.55 -15.28 1.73
CA VAL A 34 -11.92 -16.57 2.01
C VAL A 34 -10.75 -16.36 2.98
N ALA A 35 -9.89 -15.38 2.72
CA ALA A 35 -8.78 -15.05 3.61
C ALA A 35 -9.25 -14.73 5.03
N ARG A 36 -10.33 -13.95 5.17
CA ARG A 36 -10.93 -13.61 6.48
C ARG A 36 -11.43 -14.84 7.24
N LYS A 37 -12.02 -15.83 6.55
CA LYS A 37 -12.45 -17.09 7.18
C LYS A 37 -11.29 -17.89 7.76
N ILE A 38 -10.13 -17.84 7.10
CA ILE A 38 -8.93 -18.59 7.51
C ILE A 38 -8.18 -17.86 8.62
N LEU A 39 -8.03 -16.52 8.50
CA LEU A 39 -7.21 -15.72 9.41
C LEU A 39 -7.96 -15.21 10.65
N GLY A 40 -9.30 -15.26 10.65
CA GLY A 40 -10.13 -14.63 11.67
C GLY A 40 -10.17 -13.11 11.57
N ASP A 41 -10.83 -12.48 12.53
CA ASP A 41 -11.11 -11.03 12.52
C ASP A 41 -9.92 -10.18 13.01
N ASP A 42 -8.94 -10.78 13.68
CA ASP A 42 -7.84 -10.06 14.33
C ASP A 42 -6.66 -9.72 13.40
N LYS A 43 -6.41 -10.54 12.36
CA LYS A 43 -5.28 -10.34 11.44
C LYS A 43 -5.62 -9.31 10.37
N ILE A 44 -4.64 -8.51 9.96
CA ILE A 44 -4.80 -7.44 8.97
C ILE A 44 -4.88 -8.03 7.55
N ILE A 45 -5.78 -7.55 6.70
CA ILE A 45 -5.88 -7.91 5.29
C ILE A 45 -5.83 -6.64 4.43
N GLY A 46 -4.78 -6.49 3.64
CA GLY A 46 -4.63 -5.42 2.65
C GLY A 46 -4.96 -5.87 1.23
N LEU A 47 -5.38 -4.94 0.38
CA LEU A 47 -5.67 -5.21 -1.03
C LEU A 47 -4.96 -4.22 -1.97
N SER A 48 -4.31 -4.72 -3.02
CA SER A 48 -3.76 -3.90 -4.10
C SER A 48 -4.84 -3.37 -5.03
N THR A 49 -4.76 -2.10 -5.42
CA THR A 49 -5.70 -1.46 -6.35
C THR A 49 -4.96 -0.67 -7.42
N HIS A 50 -5.44 -0.81 -8.66
CA HIS A 50 -4.80 -0.33 -9.89
C HIS A 50 -5.72 0.53 -10.75
N SER A 51 -6.88 0.94 -10.23
CA SER A 51 -7.80 1.85 -10.92
C SER A 51 -8.71 2.56 -9.91
N PHE A 52 -9.44 3.57 -10.38
CA PHE A 52 -10.48 4.21 -9.57
C PHE A 52 -11.53 3.20 -9.11
N GLU A 53 -12.00 2.35 -10.03
CA GLU A 53 -13.02 1.35 -9.77
C GLU A 53 -12.57 0.32 -8.75
N GLN A 54 -11.35 -0.22 -8.90
CA GLN A 54 -10.80 -1.16 -7.92
C GLN A 54 -10.66 -0.51 -6.53
N ALA A 55 -10.26 0.76 -6.45
CA ALA A 55 -10.19 1.47 -5.18
C ALA A 55 -11.58 1.65 -4.54
N MET A 56 -12.61 1.95 -5.33
CA MET A 56 -13.99 2.07 -4.82
C MET A 56 -14.57 0.71 -4.41
N ASN A 57 -14.28 -0.35 -5.15
CA ASN A 57 -14.67 -1.71 -4.81
C ASN A 57 -13.95 -2.19 -3.54
N GLY A 58 -12.69 -1.79 -3.35
CA GLY A 58 -11.92 -2.06 -2.13
C GLY A 58 -12.55 -1.49 -0.85
N LEU A 59 -13.33 -0.40 -0.94
CA LEU A 59 -14.08 0.13 0.22
C LEU A 59 -15.18 -0.82 0.71
N LYS A 60 -15.64 -1.73 -0.16
CA LYS A 60 -16.72 -2.68 0.10
C LYS A 60 -16.24 -4.12 0.26
N SER A 61 -14.94 -4.38 0.09
CA SER A 61 -14.41 -5.74 0.00
C SER A 61 -14.18 -6.42 1.35
N GLY A 62 -14.21 -5.66 2.45
CA GLY A 62 -13.83 -6.15 3.78
C GLY A 62 -12.33 -6.14 4.07
N ALA A 63 -11.52 -5.50 3.20
CA ALA A 63 -10.12 -5.20 3.49
C ALA A 63 -10.00 -4.22 4.66
N ASP A 64 -8.89 -4.29 5.39
CA ASP A 64 -8.52 -3.34 6.45
C ASP A 64 -7.75 -2.13 5.89
N TYR A 65 -7.11 -2.29 4.74
CA TYR A 65 -6.54 -1.18 3.98
C TYR A 65 -6.40 -1.51 2.48
N ILE A 66 -6.22 -0.48 1.65
CA ILE A 66 -5.84 -0.66 0.25
C ILE A 66 -4.49 -0.02 -0.07
N SER A 67 -3.77 -0.58 -1.05
CA SER A 67 -2.63 0.07 -1.68
C SER A 67 -3.06 0.59 -3.06
N ILE A 68 -2.68 1.83 -3.39
CA ILE A 68 -3.01 2.48 -4.66
C ILE A 68 -1.72 2.65 -5.44
N GLY A 69 -1.63 1.97 -6.59
CA GLY A 69 -0.44 2.04 -7.42
C GLY A 69 -0.54 1.27 -8.73
N PRO A 70 0.51 1.31 -9.56
CA PRO A 70 1.70 2.12 -9.36
C PRO A 70 1.40 3.62 -9.61
N ILE A 71 1.88 4.51 -8.74
CA ILE A 71 1.69 5.97 -8.92
C ILE A 71 2.59 6.50 -10.03
N PHE A 72 3.84 6.08 -10.05
CA PHE A 72 4.81 6.38 -11.09
C PHE A 72 5.26 5.09 -11.76
N GLN A 73 5.77 5.19 -13.00
CA GLN A 73 6.32 4.05 -13.71
C GLN A 73 7.42 3.39 -12.86
N THR A 74 7.47 2.06 -12.89
CA THR A 74 8.44 1.30 -12.10
C THR A 74 8.92 0.07 -12.86
N PRO A 75 10.24 -0.24 -12.84
CA PRO A 75 10.75 -1.47 -13.41
C PRO A 75 10.22 -2.75 -12.75
N SER A 76 9.59 -2.66 -11.55
CA SER A 76 8.95 -3.84 -10.92
C SER A 76 7.67 -4.30 -11.62
N LYS A 77 7.02 -3.42 -12.39
CA LYS A 77 5.78 -3.70 -13.12
C LYS A 77 5.82 -2.95 -14.46
N PRO A 78 6.69 -3.37 -15.40
CA PRO A 78 6.98 -2.62 -16.63
C PRO A 78 5.75 -2.42 -17.53
N ASN A 79 4.80 -3.35 -17.51
CA ASN A 79 3.59 -3.33 -18.34
C ASN A 79 2.41 -2.58 -17.69
N SER A 80 2.58 -2.04 -16.48
CA SER A 80 1.50 -1.37 -15.76
C SER A 80 1.47 0.12 -16.11
N LYS A 81 0.33 0.59 -16.63
CA LYS A 81 0.05 2.02 -16.78
C LYS A 81 0.03 2.67 -15.39
N ASN A 82 0.83 3.70 -15.19
CA ASN A 82 0.86 4.40 -13.91
C ASN A 82 -0.39 5.28 -13.74
N LEU A 83 -0.85 5.41 -12.49
CA LEU A 83 -2.06 6.15 -12.14
C LEU A 83 -1.82 7.66 -12.12
N GLY A 84 -0.61 8.08 -11.74
CA GLY A 84 -0.24 9.47 -11.58
C GLY A 84 -0.90 10.17 -10.39
N ILE A 85 -0.42 11.39 -10.14
CA ILE A 85 -0.87 12.24 -9.03
C ILE A 85 -2.34 12.67 -9.16
N PRO A 86 -2.87 13.04 -10.34
CA PRO A 86 -4.28 13.44 -10.46
C PRO A 86 -5.26 12.34 -10.04
N LEU A 87 -5.01 11.09 -10.46
CA LEU A 87 -5.88 9.97 -10.12
C LEU A 87 -5.76 9.60 -8.64
N LEU A 88 -4.56 9.58 -8.09
CA LEU A 88 -4.36 9.39 -6.64
C LEU A 88 -5.13 10.43 -5.82
N LYS A 89 -5.08 11.71 -6.23
CA LYS A 89 -5.83 12.79 -5.56
C LYS A 89 -7.34 12.58 -5.67
N LYS A 90 -7.84 12.17 -6.85
CA LYS A 90 -9.26 11.85 -7.06
C LYS A 90 -9.71 10.71 -6.15
N ILE A 91 -8.97 9.60 -6.09
CA ILE A 91 -9.29 8.46 -5.23
C ILE A 91 -9.26 8.88 -3.76
N ALA A 92 -8.18 9.53 -3.31
CA ALA A 92 -8.05 9.99 -1.92
C ALA A 92 -9.22 10.89 -1.48
N ASN A 93 -9.67 11.81 -2.34
CA ASN A 93 -10.81 12.67 -2.04
C ASN A 93 -12.12 11.89 -1.94
N ASN A 94 -12.34 10.86 -2.76
CA ASN A 94 -13.54 10.02 -2.69
C ASN A 94 -13.54 9.16 -1.42
N ILE A 95 -12.40 8.56 -1.06
CA ILE A 95 -12.26 7.80 0.18
C ILE A 95 -12.56 8.68 1.40
N LYS A 96 -12.05 9.91 1.44
CA LYS A 96 -12.31 10.86 2.55
C LYS A 96 -13.78 11.26 2.67
N LYS A 97 -14.53 11.27 1.57
CA LYS A 97 -15.95 11.60 1.54
C LYS A 97 -16.87 10.39 1.77
N SER A 98 -16.31 9.18 1.82
CA SER A 98 -17.08 7.96 2.10
C SER A 98 -17.56 7.95 3.54
N ASN A 99 -18.77 7.42 3.78
CA ASN A 99 -19.31 7.19 5.12
C ASN A 99 -18.50 6.16 5.93
N LYS A 100 -17.71 5.33 5.24
CA LYS A 100 -16.79 4.37 5.84
C LYS A 100 -15.42 4.51 5.16
N PRO A 101 -14.58 5.48 5.58
CA PRO A 101 -13.29 5.71 4.96
C PRO A 101 -12.33 4.58 5.32
N LEU A 102 -11.72 3.97 4.30
CA LEU A 102 -10.71 2.93 4.48
C LEU A 102 -9.30 3.53 4.45
N PRO A 103 -8.38 3.13 5.35
CA PRO A 103 -6.97 3.48 5.22
C PRO A 103 -6.40 3.09 3.85
N PHE A 104 -5.58 3.96 3.26
CA PHE A 104 -4.88 3.64 2.04
C PHE A 104 -3.41 4.08 2.07
N ALA A 105 -2.57 3.37 1.33
CA ALA A 105 -1.17 3.74 1.07
C ALA A 105 -0.93 3.95 -0.43
N ALA A 106 -0.11 4.94 -0.78
CA ALA A 106 0.36 5.12 -2.15
C ALA A 106 1.63 4.28 -2.41
N ILE A 107 1.71 3.60 -3.55
CA ILE A 107 2.85 2.73 -3.90
C ILE A 107 3.19 2.80 -5.39
N GLY A 108 4.44 2.48 -5.73
CA GLY A 108 4.89 2.25 -7.11
C GLY A 108 5.63 3.45 -7.70
N GLY A 109 6.92 3.23 -7.97
CA GLY A 109 7.84 4.23 -8.55
C GLY A 109 8.13 5.44 -7.64
N ILE A 110 7.71 5.41 -6.37
CA ILE A 110 7.91 6.50 -5.42
C ILE A 110 9.36 6.46 -4.88
N ASN A 111 10.04 7.61 -4.92
CA ASN A 111 11.44 7.78 -4.51
C ASN A 111 11.70 9.21 -4.00
N GLU A 112 12.95 9.52 -3.66
CA GLU A 112 13.38 10.80 -3.10
C GLU A 112 13.04 12.03 -3.97
N THR A 113 12.96 11.89 -5.30
CA THR A 113 12.71 13.01 -6.22
C THR A 113 11.23 13.34 -6.35
N ASN A 114 10.34 12.35 -6.22
CA ASN A 114 8.90 12.52 -6.46
C ASN A 114 8.01 12.39 -5.21
N ILE A 115 8.53 11.87 -4.09
CA ILE A 115 7.74 11.60 -2.88
C ILE A 115 7.02 12.83 -2.32
N ASN A 116 7.60 14.04 -2.48
CA ASN A 116 6.97 15.29 -2.04
C ASN A 116 5.59 15.51 -2.69
N SER A 117 5.43 15.13 -3.96
CA SER A 117 4.14 15.27 -4.66
C SER A 117 3.07 14.34 -4.09
N VAL A 118 3.45 13.12 -3.70
CA VAL A 118 2.56 12.14 -3.04
C VAL A 118 2.24 12.56 -1.61
N ALA A 119 3.23 13.07 -0.89
CA ALA A 119 3.11 13.49 0.52
C ALA A 119 2.18 14.69 0.73
N LYS A 120 1.84 15.43 -0.33
CA LYS A 120 0.78 16.46 -0.35
C LYS A 120 -0.62 15.85 -0.30
N ILE A 121 -0.79 14.58 -0.67
CA ILE A 121 -2.09 13.88 -0.72
C ILE A 121 -2.25 12.95 0.48
N THR A 122 -1.22 12.14 0.78
CA THR A 122 -1.23 11.18 1.89
C THR A 122 0.16 11.04 2.51
N LYS A 123 0.21 10.81 3.82
CA LYS A 123 1.46 10.48 4.54
C LYS A 123 1.75 8.96 4.58
N LYS A 124 0.79 8.13 4.13
CA LYS A 124 0.90 6.68 4.05
C LYS A 124 1.47 6.30 2.68
N ILE A 125 2.77 6.03 2.65
CA ILE A 125 3.54 5.79 1.41
C ILE A 125 4.37 4.53 1.57
N ALA A 126 4.29 3.62 0.61
CA ALA A 126 5.09 2.41 0.53
C ALA A 126 6.14 2.53 -0.59
N VAL A 127 7.34 2.02 -0.32
CA VAL A 127 8.48 2.04 -1.25
C VAL A 127 9.23 0.71 -1.20
N ILE A 128 9.83 0.32 -2.32
CA ILE A 128 10.73 -0.84 -2.39
C ILE A 128 12.15 -0.33 -2.69
N ARG A 129 12.46 -0.07 -3.97
CA ARG A 129 13.82 0.32 -4.43
C ARG A 129 14.36 1.65 -3.89
N ALA A 130 13.49 2.53 -3.38
CA ALA A 130 13.95 3.76 -2.74
C ALA A 130 14.72 3.49 -1.44
N VAL A 131 14.56 2.29 -0.85
CA VAL A 131 15.24 1.84 0.37
C VAL A 131 16.00 0.55 0.12
N PHE A 132 15.31 -0.48 -0.38
CA PHE A 132 15.90 -1.78 -0.66
C PHE A 132 16.95 -1.68 -1.76
N GLY A 133 18.15 -2.24 -1.51
CA GLY A 133 19.28 -2.20 -2.45
C GLY A 133 20.10 -0.90 -2.44
N LYS A 134 19.81 0.07 -1.55
CA LYS A 134 20.65 1.27 -1.38
C LYS A 134 21.86 0.94 -0.51
N ASN A 135 23.05 1.45 -0.88
CA ASN A 135 24.29 1.32 -0.10
C ASN A 135 24.15 1.81 1.35
N ASN A 136 23.26 2.79 1.61
CA ASN A 136 22.97 3.28 2.95
C ASN A 136 21.45 3.38 3.17
N ILE A 137 20.85 2.27 3.61
CA ILE A 137 19.42 2.14 3.94
C ILE A 137 19.00 3.20 4.98
N LYS A 138 19.78 3.40 6.04
CA LYS A 138 19.47 4.35 7.11
C LYS A 138 19.34 5.79 6.58
N LYS A 139 20.27 6.21 5.72
CA LYS A 139 20.22 7.53 5.06
C LYS A 139 19.01 7.64 4.13
N ALA A 140 18.73 6.61 3.33
CA ALA A 140 17.58 6.59 2.42
C ALA A 140 16.24 6.76 3.18
N VAL A 141 16.03 5.96 4.23
CA VAL A 141 14.83 6.07 5.09
C VAL A 141 14.71 7.46 5.72
N LYS A 142 15.81 8.00 6.27
CA LYS A 142 15.80 9.36 6.86
C LYS A 142 15.41 10.43 5.84
N THR A 143 15.95 10.37 4.62
CA THR A 143 15.62 11.32 3.54
C THR A 143 14.14 11.25 3.18
N LEU A 144 13.60 10.05 2.95
CA LEU A 144 12.18 9.88 2.62
C LEU A 144 11.28 10.36 3.76
N ARG A 145 11.60 10.01 5.01
CA ARG A 145 10.84 10.43 6.19
C ARG A 145 10.80 11.95 6.33
N ARG A 146 11.91 12.65 6.12
CA ARG A 146 11.96 14.12 6.15
C ARG A 146 11.07 14.76 5.09
N SER A 147 11.03 14.19 3.88
CA SER A 147 10.15 14.67 2.80
C SER A 147 8.66 14.47 3.13
N ILE A 148 8.30 13.36 3.81
CA ILE A 148 6.91 13.08 4.20
C ILE A 148 6.45 14.01 5.32
N PHE A 149 7.25 14.15 6.38
CA PHE A 149 6.89 14.82 7.63
C PHE A 149 7.67 16.12 7.83
N LYS A 150 7.75 16.96 6.79
CA LYS A 150 8.36 18.29 6.90
C LYS A 150 7.85 18.98 8.18
N ARG A 151 8.75 19.23 9.12
CA ARG A 151 8.53 20.15 10.23
C ARG A 151 8.64 21.57 9.68
#